data_AF-A0A834D4I9-F1
#
_entry.id   AF-A0A834D4I9-F1
#
_cell.length_a   1.000
_cell.length_b   1.000
_cell.length_c   1.000
_cell.angle_alpha   90.00
_cell.angle_beta   90.00
_cell.angle_gamma   90.00
#
_symmetry.space_group_name_H-M   'P 1'
#
loop_
_entity.id
_entity.type
_entity.pdbx_description
1 polymer ?
#
loop_
_entity_poly.entity_id
_entity_poly.type
_entity_poly.pdbx_seq_one_letter_code
_entity_poly.pdbx_strand_id
1 'polypeptide(L)'
;MQVYLHPMIRDAHGRKMSKSLGNVIDPLEVINGISLDGLHKRLEEGNLDPKDLVVAKEGQTKDFPNGISECGADALRFALIAYTAQSDRINLDILRVVGYRQWCNKLWNT
;
A
#
# COMPACT_ATOMS: atom_id res chain seq x y z
N MET A 1 -14.63 29.04 -6.27
CA MET A 1 -13.85 27.80 -6.44
C MET A 1 -13.43 27.31 -5.06
N GLN A 2 -13.76 26.08 -4.69
CA GLN A 2 -13.28 25.48 -3.44
C GLN A 2 -12.06 24.61 -3.75
N VAL A 3 -11.00 24.75 -2.97
CA VAL A 3 -9.78 23.94 -3.05
C VAL A 3 -9.77 23.00 -1.86
N TYR A 4 -9.68 21.70 -2.12
CA TYR A 4 -9.59 20.67 -1.08
C TYR A 4 -8.21 20.03 -1.13
N LEU A 5 -7.48 20.07 -0.01
CA LEU A 5 -6.16 19.48 0.14
C LEU A 5 -6.31 18.16 0.89
N HIS A 6 -5.98 17.05 0.22
CA HIS A 6 -6.04 15.74 0.85
C HIS A 6 -4.76 15.44 1.66
N PRO A 7 -4.85 14.61 2.71
CA PRO A 7 -3.70 14.08 3.44
C PRO A 7 -2.68 13.39 2.54
N MET A 8 -1.41 13.42 2.94
CA MET A 8 -0.35 12.69 2.27
C MET A 8 -0.29 11.24 2.76
N ILE A 9 -0.23 10.29 1.81
CA ILE A 9 -0.06 8.86 2.09
C ILE A 9 1.40 8.56 2.45
N ARG A 10 1.56 7.78 3.51
CA ARG A 10 2.81 7.31 4.09
C ARG A 10 2.79 5.79 4.16
N ASP A 11 3.96 5.19 4.20
CA ASP A 11 4.09 3.76 4.48
C ASP A 11 3.72 3.44 5.95
N ALA A 12 3.72 2.15 6.29
CA ALA A 12 3.43 1.67 7.65
C ALA A 12 4.42 2.23 8.70
N HIS A 13 5.62 2.64 8.28
CA HIS A 13 6.67 3.23 9.11
C HIS A 13 6.56 4.76 9.21
N GLY A 14 5.52 5.36 8.62
CA GLY A 14 5.26 6.80 8.64
C GLY A 14 6.15 7.63 7.70
N ARG A 15 6.91 7.00 6.80
CA ARG A 15 7.71 7.70 5.78
C ARG A 15 6.81 8.05 4.60
N LYS A 16 7.09 9.19 3.95
CA LYS A 16 6.37 9.57 2.72
C LYS A 16 6.52 8.44 1.70
N MET A 17 5.42 8.04 1.07
CA MET A 17 5.48 7.11 -0.04
C MET A 17 6.10 7.83 -1.26
N SER A 18 7.26 7.36 -1.74
CA SER A 18 7.96 7.99 -2.87
C SER A 18 8.90 7.03 -3.58
N LYS A 19 9.01 7.18 -4.90
CA LYS A 19 9.87 6.33 -5.75
C LYS A 19 11.32 6.31 -5.29
N SER A 20 11.85 7.45 -4.86
CA SER A 20 13.23 7.58 -4.36
C SER A 20 13.50 6.82 -3.05
N LEU A 21 12.46 6.46 -2.29
CA LEU A 21 12.59 5.69 -1.05
C LEU A 21 12.28 4.20 -1.26
N GLY A 22 11.86 3.79 -2.47
CA GLY A 22 11.54 2.40 -2.78
C GLY A 22 10.36 1.83 -1.98
N ASN A 23 9.53 2.69 -1.38
CA ASN A 23 8.40 2.29 -0.53
C ASN A 23 7.03 2.53 -1.20
N VAL A 24 7.02 2.74 -2.52
CA VAL A 24 5.78 2.85 -3.30
C VAL A 24 5.21 1.46 -3.53
N ILE A 25 3.92 1.30 -3.26
CA ILE A 25 3.16 0.11 -3.63
C ILE A 25 2.19 0.52 -4.74
N ASP A 26 2.16 -0.25 -5.83
CA ASP A 26 1.22 0.00 -6.91
C ASP A 26 -0.20 -0.37 -6.44
N PRO A 27 -1.20 0.53 -6.55
CA PRO A 27 -2.57 0.21 -6.18
C PRO A 27 -3.13 -1.00 -6.93
N LEU A 28 -2.70 -1.26 -8.17
CA LEU A 28 -3.14 -2.45 -8.93
C LEU A 28 -2.63 -3.75 -8.31
N GLU A 29 -1.46 -3.73 -7.69
CA GLU A 29 -0.87 -4.87 -6.99
C GLU A 29 -1.61 -5.15 -5.67
N VAL A 30 -2.15 -4.11 -5.04
CA VAL A 30 -3.03 -4.26 -3.87
C VAL A 30 -4.39 -4.82 -4.29
N ILE A 31 -4.93 -4.34 -5.41
CA ILE A 31 -6.24 -4.76 -5.92
C ILE A 31 -6.20 -6.22 -6.36
N ASN A 32 -5.21 -6.61 -7.19
CA ASN A 32 -5.13 -7.92 -7.84
C ASN A 32 -4.25 -8.93 -7.06
N GLY A 33 -3.50 -8.46 -6.08
CA GLY A 33 -2.48 -9.25 -5.39
C GLY A 33 -1.17 -9.35 -6.16
N ILE A 34 -0.08 -9.59 -5.43
CA ILE A 34 1.27 -9.79 -5.99
C ILE A 34 2.10 -10.65 -5.04
N SER A 35 2.98 -11.50 -5.59
CA SER A 35 3.94 -12.28 -4.80
C SER A 35 5.10 -11.41 -4.31
N LEU A 36 5.81 -11.87 -3.28
CA LEU A 36 7.03 -11.19 -2.81
C LEU A 36 8.10 -11.07 -3.92
N ASP A 37 8.25 -12.11 -4.75
CA ASP A 37 9.17 -12.08 -5.89
C ASP A 37 8.77 -11.00 -6.93
N GLY A 38 7.46 -10.87 -7.19
CA GLY A 38 6.94 -9.80 -8.04
C GLY A 38 7.25 -8.41 -7.48
N LEU A 39 7.08 -8.21 -6.18
CA LEU A 39 7.43 -6.94 -5.50
C LEU A 39 8.93 -6.62 -5.61
N HIS A 40 9.79 -7.63 -5.43
CA HIS A 40 11.24 -7.47 -5.59
C HIS A 40 11.63 -7.12 -7.02
N LYS A 41 11.02 -7.77 -8.03
CA LYS A 41 11.27 -7.47 -9.43
C LYS A 41 10.89 -6.02 -9.79
N ARG A 42 9.81 -5.51 -9.22
CA ARG A 42 9.42 -4.09 -9.39
C ARG A 42 10.44 -3.12 -8.82
N LEU A 43 11.04 -3.44 -7.68
CA LEU A 43 12.12 -2.63 -7.13
C LEU A 43 13.34 -2.62 -8.04
N GLU A 44 13.65 -3.76 -8.70
CA GLU A 44 14.74 -3.88 -9.67
C GLU A 44 14.48 -3.13 -10.97
N GLU A 45 13.22 -3.08 -11.43
CA GLU A 45 12.79 -2.26 -12.57
C GLU A 45 12.83 -0.75 -12.25
N GLY A 46 12.87 -0.39 -10.96
CA GLY A 46 12.90 0.98 -10.48
C GLY A 46 14.27 1.64 -10.60
N ASN A 47 14.27 2.97 -10.66
CA ASN A 47 15.50 3.77 -10.66
C ASN A 47 15.93 4.09 -9.21
N LEU A 48 16.32 3.05 -8.47
CA LEU A 48 16.83 3.12 -7.10
C LEU A 48 18.33 2.88 -7.07
N ASP A 49 19.04 3.57 -6.16
CA ASP A 49 20.44 3.27 -5.91
C ASP A 49 20.59 1.84 -5.37
N PRO A 50 21.68 1.12 -5.71
CA PRO A 50 21.86 -0.27 -5.28
C PRO A 50 21.80 -0.47 -3.77
N LYS A 51 22.20 0.55 -2.98
CA LYS A 51 22.12 0.52 -1.52
C LYS A 51 20.68 0.58 -1.01
N ASP A 52 19.88 1.48 -1.59
CA ASP A 52 18.48 1.66 -1.20
C ASP A 52 17.62 0.49 -1.67
N LEU A 53 17.98 -0.16 -2.78
CA LEU A 53 17.32 -1.36 -3.28
C LEU A 53 17.41 -2.52 -2.28
N VAL A 54 18.56 -2.72 -1.63
CA VAL A 54 18.73 -3.75 -0.59
C VAL A 54 17.83 -3.44 0.61
N VAL A 55 17.84 -2.20 1.09
CA VAL A 55 17.00 -1.76 2.22
C VAL A 55 15.51 -1.90 1.90
N ALA A 56 15.10 -1.55 0.68
CA ALA A 56 13.72 -1.66 0.23
C ALA A 56 13.26 -3.12 0.14
N LYS A 57 14.09 -4.03 -0.39
CA LYS A 57 13.81 -5.48 -0.43
C LYS A 57 13.69 -6.09 0.97
N GLU A 58 14.60 -5.73 1.87
CA GLU A 58 14.52 -6.17 3.28
C GLU A 58 13.24 -5.66 3.95
N GLY A 59 12.86 -4.41 3.67
CA GLY A 59 11.60 -3.82 4.12
C GLY A 59 10.39 -4.58 3.60
N GLN A 60 10.32 -4.83 2.28
CA GLN A 60 9.22 -5.60 1.67
C GLN A 60 9.13 -7.03 2.19
N THR A 61 10.26 -7.70 2.44
CA THR A 61 10.25 -9.06 3.00
C THR A 61 9.72 -9.07 4.44
N LYS A 62 10.00 -8.02 5.22
CA LYS A 62 9.48 -7.87 6.59
C LYS A 62 7.99 -7.51 6.61
N ASP A 63 7.58 -6.57 5.77
CA ASP A 63 6.22 -6.05 5.73
C ASP A 63 5.26 -7.00 4.99
N PHE A 64 5.75 -7.71 3.96
CA PHE A 64 4.98 -8.58 3.07
C PHE A 64 5.65 -9.94 2.87
N PRO A 65 5.86 -10.75 3.92
CA PRO A 65 6.60 -12.01 3.83
C PRO A 65 6.00 -13.01 2.83
N ASN A 66 4.69 -12.95 2.60
CA ASN A 66 3.96 -13.80 1.65
C ASN A 66 3.48 -13.03 0.41
N GLY A 67 3.96 -11.79 0.20
CA GLY A 67 3.40 -10.85 -0.77
C GLY A 67 2.12 -10.16 -0.27
N ILE A 68 1.42 -9.51 -1.21
CA ILE A 68 0.16 -8.81 -0.94
C ILE A 68 -0.98 -9.66 -1.51
N SER A 69 -1.93 -10.03 -0.65
CA SER A 69 -3.13 -10.75 -1.09
C SER A 69 -4.09 -9.81 -1.82
N GLU A 70 -4.81 -10.36 -2.80
CA GLU A 70 -5.85 -9.64 -3.52
C GLU A 70 -6.93 -9.11 -2.55
N CYS A 71 -7.19 -7.80 -2.57
CA CYS A 71 -8.26 -7.20 -1.77
C CYS A 71 -9.46 -6.69 -2.58
N GLY A 72 -9.29 -6.47 -3.89
CA GLY A 72 -10.27 -5.80 -4.73
C GLY A 72 -10.29 -4.27 -4.59
N ALA A 73 -10.86 -3.58 -5.57
CA ALA A 73 -10.86 -2.11 -5.66
C ALA A 73 -11.66 -1.44 -4.53
N ASP A 74 -12.77 -2.04 -4.11
CA ASP A 74 -13.64 -1.43 -3.10
C ASP A 74 -13.02 -1.43 -1.70
N ALA A 75 -12.28 -2.49 -1.34
CA ALA A 75 -11.54 -2.54 -0.09
C ALA A 75 -10.49 -1.42 0.00
N LEU A 76 -9.74 -1.20 -1.09
CA LEU A 76 -8.75 -0.12 -1.17
C LEU A 76 -9.41 1.26 -1.05
N ARG A 77 -10.48 1.51 -1.81
CA ARG A 77 -11.21 2.79 -1.76
C ARG A 77 -11.79 3.05 -0.37
N PHE A 78 -12.39 2.04 0.24
CA PHE A 78 -12.97 2.15 1.58
C PHE A 78 -11.90 2.46 2.63
N ALA A 79 -10.76 1.77 2.58
CA ALA A 79 -9.65 2.02 3.50
C ALA A 79 -9.12 3.45 3.40
N LEU A 80 -8.94 3.97 2.17
CA LEU A 80 -8.47 5.34 1.96
C LEU A 80 -9.47 6.38 2.50
N ILE A 81 -10.76 6.20 2.23
CA ILE A 81 -11.81 7.09 2.77
C ILE A 81 -11.83 7.02 4.30
N ALA A 82 -11.79 5.83 4.88
CA ALA A 82 -11.79 5.64 6.33
C ALA A 82 -10.60 6.34 7.00
N TYR A 83 -9.42 6.32 6.37
CA TYR A 83 -8.23 6.99 6.90
C TYR A 83 -8.25 8.51 6.72
N THR A 84 -8.85 9.04 5.65
CA THR A 84 -9.00 10.50 5.49
C THR A 84 -9.88 11.13 6.58
N ALA A 85 -10.78 10.36 7.20
CA ALA A 85 -11.63 10.84 8.29
C ALA A 85 -10.88 10.98 9.63
N GLN A 86 -9.71 10.35 9.78
CA GLN A 86 -9.04 10.20 11.08
C GLN A 86 -7.82 11.11 11.26
N SER A 87 -7.12 11.51 10.19
CA SER A 87 -5.88 12.30 10.33
C SER A 87 -5.46 13.04 9.04
N ASP A 88 -4.74 14.16 9.24
CA ASP A 88 -4.03 14.90 8.18
C ASP A 88 -2.84 14.13 7.57
N ARG A 89 -2.49 12.98 8.13
CA ARG A 89 -1.46 12.06 7.60
C ARG A 89 -2.01 10.65 7.58
N ILE A 90 -1.92 9.99 6.43
CA ILE A 90 -2.41 8.62 6.27
C ILE A 90 -1.22 7.67 6.30
N ASN A 91 -1.02 6.95 7.41
CA ASN A 91 -0.07 5.82 7.45
C ASN A 91 -0.80 4.58 6.92
N LEU A 92 -0.51 4.20 5.69
CA LEU A 92 -1.21 3.13 4.99
C LEU A 92 -0.58 1.78 5.33
N ASP A 93 -1.29 1.01 6.15
CA ASP A 93 -1.02 -0.41 6.35
C ASP A 93 -1.79 -1.24 5.32
N ILE A 94 -1.08 -1.78 4.33
CA ILE A 94 -1.66 -2.57 3.23
C ILE A 94 -2.29 -3.88 3.74
N LEU A 95 -1.74 -4.52 4.78
CA LEU A 95 -2.34 -5.72 5.35
C LEU A 95 -3.72 -5.42 5.95
N ARG A 96 -3.88 -4.22 6.53
CA ARG A 96 -5.18 -3.74 7.00
C ARG A 96 -6.14 -3.42 5.86
N VAL A 97 -5.65 -2.91 4.73
CA VAL A 97 -6.46 -2.75 3.50
C VAL A 97 -7.04 -4.09 3.04
N VAL A 98 -6.20 -5.13 3.01
CA VAL A 98 -6.65 -6.50 2.69
C VAL A 98 -7.72 -6.98 3.68
N GLY A 99 -7.58 -6.66 4.96
CA GLY A 99 -8.58 -6.96 5.99
C GLY A 99 -9.97 -6.37 5.70
N TYR A 100 -10.05 -5.19 5.08
CA TYR A 100 -11.35 -4.58 4.71
C TYR A 100 -12.11 -5.38 3.63
N ARG A 101 -11.46 -6.27 2.87
CA ARG A 101 -12.15 -7.21 1.96
C ARG A 101 -13.20 -8.03 2.71
N GLN A 102 -12.88 -8.51 3.91
CA GLN A 102 -13.80 -9.33 4.70
C GLN A 102 -15.03 -8.53 5.16
N TRP A 103 -14.83 -7.24 5.43
CA TRP A 103 -15.92 -6.34 5.78
C TRP A 103 -16.83 -6.05 4.57
N CYS A 104 -16.26 -5.75 3.41
CA CYS A 104 -17.01 -5.57 2.16
C CYS A 104 -17.78 -6.85 1.77
N ASN A 105 -17.14 -8.02 1.86
CA ASN A 105 -17.79 -9.31 1.62
C ASN A 105 -18.97 -9.55 2.57
N LYS A 106 -18.87 -9.10 3.83
CA LYS A 106 -19.97 -9.23 4.79
C LYS A 106 -21.17 -8.35 4.39
N LEU A 107 -20.93 -7.12 3.93
CA LEU A 107 -22.00 -6.25 3.42
C LEU A 107 -22.71 -6.83 2.20
N TRP A 108 -21.95 -7.44 1.28
CA TRP A 108 -22.52 -8.03 0.06
C TRP A 108 -23.38 -9.27 0.31
N ASN A 109 -23.04 -10.07 1.32
CA ASN A 109 -23.79 -11.28 1.68
C ASN A 109 -24.91 -11.04 2.70
N THR A 110 -25.24 -9.77 3.00
CA THR A 110 -26.39 -9.39 3.84
C THR A 110 -27.60 -9.16 2.96
#